data_AF-A0A933JFG2-F1
#
_entry.id   AF-A0A933JFG2-F1
#
_cell.length_a   1.000
_cell.length_b   1.000
_cell.length_c   1.000
_cell.angle_alpha   90.00
_cell.angle_beta   90.00
_cell.angle_gamma   90.00
#
_symmetry.space_group_name_H-M   'P 1'
#
loop_
_entity.id
_entity.type
_entity.pdbx_description
1 polymer ?
#
loop_
_entity_poly.entity_id
_entity_poly.type
_entity_poly.pdbx_seq_one_letter_code
_entity_poly.pdbx_strand_id
1 'polypeptide(L)' 'MAIKDIKGFSDKARTDADLKAKLSACQKVRELLTLAKESGFNFIEDEMYPPNEPQFTADQLSERLAKALLRA' A
#
# COMPACT_ATOMS: atom_id res chain seq x y z
N MET A 1 12.72 3.76 8.08
CA MET A 1 12.90 2.47 7.38
C MET A 1 11.62 2.15 6.61
N ALA A 2 10.48 2.13 7.30
CA ALA A 2 9.18 1.89 6.68
C ALA A 2 8.77 2.81 5.54
N ILE A 3 9.04 4.13 5.56
CA ILE A 3 8.73 4.97 4.39
C ILE A 3 9.42 4.44 3.12
N LYS A 4 10.66 3.93 3.23
CA LYS A 4 11.36 3.33 2.09
C LYS A 4 10.68 2.04 1.63
N ASP A 5 10.18 1.22 2.55
CA ASP A 5 9.51 -0.04 2.24
C ASP A 5 8.10 0.17 1.68
N ILE A 6 7.33 1.10 2.24
CA ILE A 6 6.00 1.48 1.74
C ILE A 6 6.15 2.07 0.32
N LYS A 7 7.10 3.00 0.12
CA LYS A 7 7.39 3.57 -1.19
C LYS A 7 7.87 2.50 -2.17
N GLY A 8 8.82 1.65 -1.77
CA GLY A 8 9.34 0.58 -2.61
C GLY A 8 8.25 -0.41 -3.03
N PHE A 9 7.32 -0.74 -2.13
CA PHE A 9 6.18 -1.59 -2.45
C PHE A 9 5.21 -0.90 -3.42
N SER A 10 4.88 0.37 -3.15
CA SER A 10 4.05 1.20 -4.03
C SER A 10 4.64 1.27 -5.43
N ASP A 11 5.94 1.56 -5.56
CA ASP A 11 6.66 1.66 -6.82
C ASP A 11 6.69 0.31 -7.55
N LYS A 12 6.98 -0.79 -6.84
CA LYS A 12 6.95 -2.15 -7.42
C LYS A 12 5.59 -2.49 -7.98
N ALA A 13 4.52 -2.21 -7.23
CA ALA A 13 3.13 -2.44 -7.66
C ALA A 13 2.71 -1.58 -8.87
N ARG A 14 3.43 -0.51 -9.20
CA ARG A 14 3.21 0.23 -10.47
C ARG A 14 3.82 -0.49 -11.67
N THR A 15 4.94 -1.18 -11.46
CA THR A 15 5.71 -1.84 -12.53
C THR A 15 5.32 -3.30 -12.76
N ASP A 16 4.79 -3.97 -11.73
CA ASP A 16 4.37 -5.37 -11.77
C ASP A 16 2.84 -5.46 -11.90
N ALA A 17 2.37 -5.94 -13.04
CA ALA A 17 0.95 -6.01 -13.36
C ALA A 17 0.16 -6.98 -12.46
N ASP A 18 0.78 -8.10 -12.04
CA ASP A 18 0.16 -9.07 -11.13
C ASP A 18 0.05 -8.46 -9.73
N LEU A 19 1.11 -7.79 -9.27
CA LEU A 19 1.11 -7.11 -7.98
C LEU A 19 0.11 -5.94 -7.96
N LYS A 20 -0.01 -5.20 -9.07
CA LYS A 20 -1.00 -4.13 -9.24
C LYS A 20 -2.43 -4.66 -9.08
N ALA A 21 -2.74 -5.78 -9.75
CA ALA A 21 -4.06 -6.40 -9.68
C ALA A 21 -4.37 -6.88 -8.25
N LYS A 22 -3.40 -7.50 -7.57
CA LYS A 22 -3.53 -7.93 -6.17
C LYS A 22 -3.74 -6.75 -5.21
N LEU A 23 -2.95 -5.68 -5.37
CA LEU A 23 -3.03 -4.49 -4.52
C LEU A 23 -4.39 -3.78 -4.65
N SER A 24 -4.86 -3.58 -5.88
CA SER A 24 -6.17 -2.96 -6.13
C SER A 24 -7.35 -3.83 -5.68
N ALA A 25 -7.16 -5.15 -5.59
CA ALA A 25 -8.16 -6.07 -5.04
C ALA A 25 -8.27 -6.02 -3.50
N CYS A 26 -7.21 -5.60 -2.78
CA CYS A 26 -7.24 -5.50 -1.32
C CYS A 26 -8.35 -4.56 -0.85
N GLN A 27 -9.15 -5.01 0.12
CA GLN A 27 -10.25 -4.24 0.72
C GLN A 27 -9.93 -3.79 2.16
N LYS A 28 -8.94 -4.42 2.80
CA LYS A 28 -8.54 -4.16 4.19
C LYS A 28 -7.04 -3.92 4.29
N VAL A 29 -6.62 -3.06 5.21
CA VAL A 29 -5.20 -2.74 5.42
C VAL A 29 -4.39 -4.00 5.73
N ARG A 30 -4.94 -4.93 6.54
CA ARG A 30 -4.29 -6.22 6.82
C ARG A 30 -3.99 -7.05 5.57
N GLU A 31 -4.85 -7.02 4.54
CA GLU A 31 -4.60 -7.72 3.28
C GLU A 31 -3.45 -7.09 2.50
N LEU A 32 -3.40 -5.74 2.47
CA LEU A 32 -2.28 -5.00 1.88
C LEU A 32 -0.97 -5.31 2.62
N LEU A 33 -0.98 -5.33 3.95
CA LEU A 33 0.21 -5.65 4.75
C LEU A 33 0.70 -7.08 4.52
N THR A 34 -0.21 -8.06 4.41
CA THR A 34 0.14 -9.43 4.02
C THR A 34 0.79 -9.46 2.64
N LEU A 35 0.18 -8.79 1.66
CA LEU A 35 0.70 -8.72 0.29
C LEU A 35 2.08 -8.05 0.22
N ALA A 36 2.29 -6.98 0.98
CA ALA A 36 3.58 -6.32 1.10
C ALA A 36 4.65 -7.26 1.66
N LYS A 37 4.32 -8.00 2.73
CA LYS A 37 5.22 -8.98 3.36
C LYS A 37 5.60 -10.10 2.40
N GLU A 38 4.63 -10.65 1.67
CA GLU A 38 4.87 -11.67 0.63
C GLU A 38 5.74 -11.13 -0.52
N SER A 39 5.65 -9.82 -0.78
CA SER A 39 6.43 -9.13 -1.81
C SER A 39 7.83 -8.71 -1.35
N GLY A 40 8.19 -8.98 -0.08
CA GLY A 40 9.50 -8.67 0.51
C GLY A 40 9.60 -7.33 1.24
N PHE A 41 8.46 -6.64 1.48
CA PHE A 41 8.42 -5.35 2.17
C PHE A 41 7.84 -5.50 3.57
N ASN A 42 8.43 -4.82 4.54
CA ASN A 42 8.02 -4.96 5.94
C ASN A 42 7.69 -3.59 6.54
N PHE A 43 6.41 -3.29 6.64
CA PHE A 43 5.88 -2.12 7.32
C PHE A 43 4.60 -2.51 8.06
N ILE A 44 4.20 -1.68 9.03
CA ILE A 44 2.99 -1.89 9.82
C ILE A 44 1.94 -0.81 9.54
N GLU A 45 0.70 -1.10 9.91
CA GLU A 45 -0.44 -0.21 9.71
C GLU A 45 -0.20 1.21 10.27
N ASP A 46 0.36 1.33 11.48
CA ASP A 46 0.63 2.62 12.13
C ASP A 46 1.54 3.55 11.30
N GLU A 47 2.42 2.99 10.47
CA GLU A 47 3.38 3.76 9.66
C GLU A 47 2.74 4.36 8.40
N MET A 48 1.54 3.89 8.04
CA MET A 48 0.79 4.32 6.86
C MET A 48 -0.10 5.54 7.13
N TYR A 49 -0.28 5.91 8.39
CA TYR A 49 -1.10 7.04 8.80
C TYR A 49 -0.24 8.28 9.11
N PRO A 50 -0.86 9.49 9.16
CA PRO A 50 -0.15 10.71 9.50
C PRO A 50 0.65 10.62 10.81
N PRO A 51 1.81 11.30 10.90
CA PRO A 51 2.20 12.48 10.12
C PRO A 51 2.91 12.22 8.77
N ASN A 52 3.05 10.96 8.35
CA ASN A 52 3.74 10.63 7.09
C ASN A 52 2.91 11.04 5.86
N GLU A 53 3.59 11.49 4.81
CA GLU A 53 2.97 11.69 3.51
C GLU A 53 2.49 10.35 2.92
N PRO A 54 1.31 10.28 2.29
CA PRO A 54 0.86 9.07 1.62
C PRO A 54 1.83 8.64 0.52
N GLN A 55 2.25 7.37 0.53
CA GLN A 55 3.14 6.80 -0.49
C GLN A 55 2.36 6.10 -1.63
N PHE A 56 1.06 5.88 -1.44
CA PHE A 56 0.16 5.34 -2.45
C PHE A 56 -0.65 6.46 -3.10
N THR A 57 -1.06 6.26 -4.35
CA THR A 57 -2.06 7.10 -5.02
C THR A 57 -3.40 6.37 -5.11
N ALA A 58 -4.48 7.14 -5.28
CA ALA A 58 -5.84 6.59 -5.29
C ALA A 58 -6.05 5.52 -6.37
N ASP A 59 -5.37 5.64 -7.52
CA ASP A 59 -5.43 4.66 -8.62
C ASP A 59 -4.76 3.32 -8.31
N GLN A 60 -3.93 3.25 -7.26
CA GLN A 60 -3.29 2.00 -6.84
C GLN A 60 -4.15 1.20 -5.86
N LEU A 61 -5.11 1.84 -5.20
CA LEU A 61 -5.87 1.29 -4.09
C LEU A 61 -7.33 1.04 -4.49
N SER A 62 -7.99 0.12 -3.79
CA SER A 62 -9.46 0.07 -3.82
C SER A 62 -10.05 1.35 -3.23
N GLU A 63 -11.28 1.69 -3.62
CA GLU A 63 -11.97 2.89 -3.09
C GLU A 63 -11.99 2.91 -1.55
N ARG A 64 -12.20 1.74 -0.94
CA ARG A 64 -12.21 1.57 0.51
C ARG A 64 -10.85 1.86 1.15
N LEU A 65 -9.77 1.35 0.56
CA LEU A 65 -8.41 1.61 1.05
C LEU A 65 -7.97 3.05 0.79
N ALA A 66 -8.33 3.63 -0.36
CA ALA A 66 -8.05 5.02 -0.67
C ALA A 66 -8.67 5.96 0.39
N LYS A 67 -9.94 5.74 0.75
CA LYS A 67 -10.62 6.48 1.83
C LYS A 67 -9.91 6.33 3.19
N ALA A 68 -9.50 5.10 3.52
CA ALA A 68 -8.84 4.82 4.80
C ALA A 68 -7.44 5.44 4.92
N LEU A 69 -6.64 5.36 3.86
CA LEU A 69 -5.21 5.68 3.90
C LEU A 69 -4.90 7.10 3.41
N LEU A 70 -5.60 7.57 2.38
CA LEU A 70 -5.36 8.88 1.77
C LEU A 70 -6.21 9.98 2.39
N ARG A 71 -7.19 9.62 3.23
CA ARG A 71 -8.20 10.56 3.78
C ARG A 71 -8.94 11.34 2.68
N ALA A 72 -9.08 10.73 1.50
CA ALA A 72 -9.82 11.23 0.34
C ALA A 72 -11.30 10.84 0.39
#